data_AF-A0A354J4X2-F1
#
_entry.id   AF-A0A354J4X2-F1
#
_cell.length_a   1.000
_cell.length_b   1.000
_cell.length_c   1.000
_cell.angle_alpha   90.00
_cell.angle_beta   90.00
_cell.angle_gamma   90.00
#
_symmetry.space_group_name_H-M   'P 1'
#
loop_
_entity.id
_entity.type
_entity.pdbx_description
1 polymer ?
#
loop_
_entity_poly.entity_id
_entity_poly.type
_entity_poly.pdbx_seq_one_letter_code
_entity_poly.pdbx_strand_id
1 'polypeptide(L)'
;MNLERQKAFIIHAAYITLILGLVYVSIKYFLPLLMPFVIGMIVALVFRPLIDLIHEKTRMKRSLVSIFILILFYSLLALLISLIGLKVFTYIENLFYRLPALYADTIEPAIRKIADNLILRFPEIEYYVEEFLENISVSIFDYLKTISSTVVTAITGFAGQLPALLIKFIFTIVSSFFFTIDYYRIGDFVMRQFKGERGKMVLRLKANGIGTLGKFIKAYSLIIVITFIELSAGFWILKIPNAFVL
;
A
#
# COMPACT_ATOMS: atom_id res chain seq x y z
N MET A 1 27.60 -17.26 50.11
CA MET A 1 27.17 -16.93 48.72
C MET A 1 26.01 -17.86 48.36
N ASN A 2 24.79 -17.35 48.20
CA ASN A 2 23.58 -18.18 48.20
C ASN A 2 23.33 -18.81 46.83
N LEU A 3 23.89 -20.00 46.61
CA LEU A 3 23.83 -20.79 45.38
C LEU A 3 22.38 -21.00 44.88
N GLU A 4 21.43 -21.15 45.80
CA GLU A 4 19.99 -21.26 45.55
C GLU A 4 19.41 -20.04 44.83
N ARG A 5 19.80 -18.82 45.23
CA ARG A 5 19.30 -17.58 44.60
C ARG A 5 19.85 -17.40 43.18
N GLN A 6 21.09 -17.78 42.95
CA GLN A 6 21.70 -17.73 41.62
C GLN A 6 21.08 -18.77 40.67
N LYS A 7 20.82 -19.99 41.13
CA LYS A 7 20.09 -21.02 40.37
C LYS A 7 18.67 -20.58 40.03
N ALA A 8 17.93 -20.05 41.01
CA ALA A 8 16.59 -19.53 40.77
C ALA A 8 16.60 -18.39 39.73
N PHE A 9 17.54 -17.45 39.84
CA PHE A 9 17.68 -16.36 38.86
C PHE A 9 17.95 -16.89 37.46
N ILE A 10 18.89 -17.83 37.30
CA ILE A 10 19.22 -18.44 35.99
C ILE A 10 18.00 -19.17 35.41
N ILE A 11 17.25 -19.92 36.22
CA ILE A 11 16.05 -20.64 35.75
C ILE A 11 14.96 -19.65 35.32
N HIS A 12 14.69 -18.60 36.09
CA HIS A 12 13.69 -17.59 35.71
C HIS A 12 14.14 -16.82 34.46
N ALA A 13 15.40 -16.43 34.37
CA ALA A 13 15.95 -15.75 33.21
C ALA A 13 15.89 -16.64 31.95
N ALA A 14 16.26 -17.92 32.06
CA ALA A 14 16.17 -18.89 30.97
C ALA A 14 14.70 -19.12 30.55
N TYR A 15 13.79 -19.24 31.51
CA TYR A 15 12.35 -19.41 31.25
C TYR A 15 11.75 -18.20 30.53
N ILE A 16 12.06 -16.98 30.99
CA ILE A 16 11.63 -15.73 30.33
C ILE A 16 12.23 -15.63 28.93
N THR A 17 13.51 -15.94 28.78
CA THR A 17 14.18 -15.92 27.46
C THR A 17 13.56 -16.93 26.50
N LEU A 18 13.19 -18.12 26.98
CA LEU A 18 12.53 -19.15 26.19
C LEU A 18 11.11 -18.74 25.78
N ILE A 19 10.34 -18.13 26.69
CA ILE A 19 9.03 -17.56 26.36
C ILE A 19 9.17 -16.44 25.33
N LEU A 20 10.09 -15.49 25.55
CA LEU A 20 10.32 -14.38 24.61
C LEU A 20 10.79 -14.89 23.25
N GLY A 21 11.65 -15.92 23.22
CA GLY A 21 12.08 -16.60 22.01
C GLY A 21 10.91 -17.25 21.27
N LEU A 22 10.04 -17.98 21.98
CA LEU A 22 8.84 -18.57 21.40
C LEU A 22 7.89 -17.49 20.85
N VAL A 23 7.63 -16.43 21.62
CA VAL A 23 6.79 -15.32 21.18
C VAL A 23 7.39 -14.64 19.95
N TYR A 24 8.70 -14.43 19.91
CA TYR A 24 9.39 -13.86 18.75
C TYR A 24 9.25 -14.74 17.51
N VAL A 25 9.48 -16.05 17.63
CA VAL A 25 9.31 -17.01 16.52
C VAL A 25 7.85 -17.06 16.07
N SER A 26 6.89 -17.11 17.00
CA SER A 26 5.47 -17.06 16.68
C SER A 26 5.11 -15.79 15.92
N ILE A 27 5.52 -14.62 16.40
CA ILE A 27 5.23 -13.35 15.72
C ILE A 27 5.93 -13.29 14.36
N LYS A 28 7.18 -13.71 14.24
CA LYS A 28 7.94 -13.61 13.00
C LYS A 28 7.43 -14.52 11.89
N TYR A 29 6.99 -15.74 12.22
CA TYR A 29 6.63 -16.76 11.23
C TYR A 29 5.13 -17.00 11.11
N PHE A 30 4.38 -16.99 12.22
CA PHE A 30 2.93 -17.23 12.17
C PHE A 30 2.16 -15.96 11.82
N LEU A 31 2.59 -14.78 12.28
CA LEU A 31 1.85 -13.54 12.01
C LEU A 31 1.74 -13.24 10.50
N PRO A 32 2.80 -13.35 9.67
CA PRO A 32 2.71 -13.17 8.22
C PRO A 32 1.72 -14.13 7.55
N LEU A 33 1.65 -15.37 8.02
CA LEU A 33 0.71 -16.38 7.53
C LEU A 33 -0.74 -16.03 7.92
N LEU A 34 -0.92 -15.46 9.10
CA LEU A 34 -2.23 -15.02 9.61
C LEU A 34 -2.64 -13.62 9.14
N MET A 35 -1.80 -12.91 8.39
CA MET A 35 -2.10 -11.56 7.89
C MET A 35 -3.46 -11.46 7.16
N PRO A 36 -3.85 -12.41 6.28
CA PRO A 36 -5.17 -12.37 5.65
C PRO A 36 -6.31 -12.32 6.68
N PHE A 37 -6.15 -13.01 7.80
CA PHE A 37 -7.14 -13.05 8.89
C PHE A 37 -7.14 -11.75 9.71
N VAL A 38 -5.96 -11.20 9.99
CA VAL A 38 -5.83 -9.90 10.65
C VAL A 38 -6.49 -8.81 9.82
N ILE A 39 -6.23 -8.78 8.51
CA ILE A 39 -6.86 -7.84 7.58
C ILE A 39 -8.38 -8.06 7.53
N GLY A 40 -8.83 -9.32 7.42
CA GLY A 40 -10.25 -9.65 7.44
C GLY A 40 -10.97 -9.18 8.71
N MET A 41 -10.32 -9.30 9.88
CA MET A 41 -10.83 -8.78 11.15
C MET A 41 -10.89 -7.25 11.18
N ILE A 42 -9.89 -6.56 10.61
CA ILE A 42 -9.90 -5.10 10.49
C ILE A 42 -11.07 -4.66 9.60
N VAL A 43 -11.27 -5.31 8.45
CA VAL A 43 -12.43 -5.06 7.57
C VAL A 43 -13.73 -5.23 8.35
N ALA A 44 -13.89 -6.32 9.10
CA ALA A 44 -15.07 -6.56 9.93
C ALA A 44 -15.30 -5.45 10.97
N LEU A 45 -14.24 -4.95 11.61
CA LEU A 45 -14.32 -3.86 12.58
C LEU A 45 -14.74 -2.53 11.94
N VAL A 46 -14.21 -2.22 10.75
CA VAL A 46 -14.49 -0.99 10.01
C VAL A 46 -15.93 -0.97 9.49
N PHE A 47 -16.41 -2.09 8.94
CA PHE A 47 -17.77 -2.17 8.37
C PHE A 47 -18.86 -2.43 9.40
N ARG A 48 -18.52 -2.86 10.62
CA ARG A 48 -19.48 -3.07 11.71
C ARG A 48 -20.50 -1.94 11.89
N PRO A 49 -20.12 -0.66 12.11
CA PRO A 49 -21.09 0.40 12.35
C PRO A 49 -22.07 0.57 11.18
N LEU A 50 -21.60 0.39 9.95
CA LEU A 50 -22.45 0.46 8.76
C LEU A 50 -23.43 -0.72 8.71
N ILE A 51 -22.96 -1.94 8.98
CA ILE A 51 -23.78 -3.16 8.99
C ILE A 51 -24.85 -3.07 10.06
N ASP A 52 -24.49 -2.66 11.27
CA ASP A 52 -25.43 -2.58 12.39
C ASP A 52 -26.48 -1.48 12.12
N LEU A 53 -26.09 -0.34 11.55
CA LEU A 53 -27.01 0.71 11.13
C LEU A 53 -28.03 0.22 10.07
N ILE A 54 -27.58 -0.51 9.05
CA ILE A 54 -28.47 -1.04 8.02
C ILE A 54 -29.36 -2.15 8.60
N HIS A 55 -28.81 -3.01 9.44
CA HIS A 55 -29.58 -4.05 10.14
C HIS A 55 -30.72 -3.46 10.97
N GLU A 56 -30.45 -2.43 11.77
CA GLU A 56 -31.45 -1.76 12.60
C GLU A 56 -32.54 -1.07 11.76
N LYS A 57 -32.15 -0.41 10.66
CA LYS A 57 -33.11 0.29 9.77
C LYS A 57 -33.98 -0.65 8.94
N THR A 58 -33.39 -1.72 8.41
CA THR A 58 -34.07 -2.65 7.48
C THR A 58 -34.69 -3.86 8.15
N ARG A 59 -34.34 -4.13 9.41
CA ARG A 59 -34.70 -5.33 10.19
C ARG A 59 -34.32 -6.67 9.51
N MET A 60 -33.48 -6.65 8.47
CA MET A 60 -32.98 -7.85 7.79
C MET A 60 -31.98 -8.59 8.67
N LYS A 61 -31.83 -9.92 8.51
CA LYS A 61 -30.81 -10.69 9.26
C LYS A 61 -29.42 -10.08 9.06
N ARG A 62 -28.70 -9.79 10.15
CA ARG A 62 -27.35 -9.20 10.12
C ARG A 62 -26.38 -9.95 9.21
N SER A 63 -26.47 -11.27 9.14
CA SER A 63 -25.66 -12.10 8.24
C SER A 63 -25.86 -11.72 6.76
N LEU A 64 -27.11 -11.52 6.32
CA LEU A 64 -27.42 -11.11 4.94
C LEU A 64 -26.90 -9.70 4.65
N VAL A 65 -27.09 -8.76 5.59
CA VAL A 65 -26.57 -7.39 5.48
C VAL A 65 -25.04 -7.39 5.38
N SER A 66 -24.38 -8.22 6.19
CA SER A 66 -22.92 -8.39 6.17
C SER A 66 -22.45 -8.91 4.81
N ILE A 67 -23.11 -9.95 4.28
CA ILE A 67 -22.76 -10.52 2.98
C ILE A 67 -22.91 -9.47 1.88
N PHE A 68 -24.04 -8.77 1.85
CA PHE A 68 -24.30 -7.75 0.84
C PHE A 68 -23.27 -6.60 0.88
N ILE A 69 -22.99 -6.06 2.07
CA ILE A 69 -22.00 -4.96 2.22
C ILE A 69 -20.61 -5.42 1.81
N LEU A 70 -20.18 -6.62 2.19
CA LEU A 70 -18.86 -7.12 1.83
C LEU A 70 -18.75 -7.41 0.33
N ILE A 71 -19.78 -7.98 -0.30
CA ILE A 71 -19.80 -8.17 -1.76
C ILE A 71 -19.69 -6.81 -2.46
N LEU A 72 -20.46 -5.81 -2.03
CA LEU A 72 -20.41 -4.47 -2.60
C LEU A 72 -19.02 -3.85 -2.42
N PHE A 73 -18.43 -3.97 -1.23
CA PHE A 73 -17.11 -3.46 -0.92
C PHE A 73 -16.02 -4.10 -1.80
N TYR A 74 -15.95 -5.43 -1.87
CA TYR A 74 -14.94 -6.11 -2.67
C TYR A 74 -15.15 -5.92 -4.17
N SER A 75 -16.40 -5.82 -4.63
CA SER A 75 -16.71 -5.48 -6.03
C SER A 75 -16.22 -4.08 -6.38
N LEU A 76 -16.51 -3.09 -5.52
CA LEU A 76 -16.06 -1.71 -5.71
C LEU A 76 -14.53 -1.63 -5.68
N LEU A 77 -13.89 -2.35 -4.74
CA LEU A 77 -12.44 -2.40 -4.62
C LEU A 77 -11.80 -3.03 -5.86
N ALA A 78 -12.34 -4.13 -6.38
CA ALA A 78 -11.87 -4.75 -7.61
C ALA A 78 -12.02 -3.81 -8.82
N LEU A 79 -13.15 -3.11 -8.92
CA LEU A 79 -13.39 -2.11 -9.97
C LEU A 79 -12.38 -0.97 -9.89
N LEU A 80 -12.15 -0.40 -8.70
CA LEU A 80 -11.18 0.68 -8.51
C LEU A 80 -9.76 0.24 -8.86
N ILE A 81 -9.34 -0.94 -8.40
CA ILE A 81 -8.02 -1.49 -8.76
C ILE A 81 -7.90 -1.69 -10.27
N SER A 82 -8.94 -2.17 -10.94
CA SER A 82 -8.95 -2.34 -12.39
C SER A 82 -8.81 -1.00 -13.14
N LEU A 83 -9.57 0.03 -12.74
CA LEU A 83 -9.50 1.36 -13.35
C LEU A 83 -8.13 2.02 -13.14
N ILE A 84 -7.61 1.97 -11.91
CA ILE A 84 -6.28 2.51 -11.60
C ILE A 84 -5.21 1.74 -12.37
N GLY A 85 -5.30 0.41 -12.39
CA GLY A 85 -4.38 -0.46 -13.12
C GLY A 85 -4.33 -0.12 -14.61
N LEU A 86 -5.49 0.04 -15.25
CA LEU A 86 -5.58 0.42 -16.66
C LEU A 86 -4.99 1.82 -16.91
N LYS A 87 -5.25 2.79 -16.04
CA LYS A 87 -4.71 4.14 -16.16
C LYS A 87 -3.20 4.20 -15.98
N VAL A 88 -2.67 3.46 -15.01
CA VAL A 88 -1.23 3.35 -14.78
C VAL A 88 -0.56 2.65 -15.96
N PHE A 89 -1.16 1.56 -16.46
CA PHE A 89 -0.62 0.82 -17.60
C PHE A 89 -0.55 1.70 -18.86
N THR A 90 -1.65 2.37 -19.20
CA THR A 90 -1.71 3.28 -20.36
C THR A 90 -0.78 4.48 -20.19
N TYR A 91 -0.60 5.00 -18.96
CA TYR A 91 0.37 6.07 -18.69
C TYR A 91 1.81 5.61 -18.95
N ILE A 92 2.18 4.43 -18.45
CA ILE A 92 3.50 3.83 -18.65
C ILE A 92 3.74 3.56 -20.14
N GLU A 93 2.78 2.97 -20.84
CA GLU A 93 2.84 2.72 -22.29
C GLU A 93 3.07 4.03 -23.07
N ASN A 94 2.29 5.07 -22.80
CA ASN A 94 2.44 6.38 -23.44
C ASN A 94 3.81 7.00 -23.14
N LEU A 95 4.33 6.83 -21.92
CA LEU A 95 5.66 7.31 -21.55
C LEU A 95 6.75 6.60 -22.38
N PHE A 96 6.62 5.29 -22.58
CA PHE A 96 7.55 4.51 -23.40
C PHE A 96 7.59 4.94 -24.86
N TYR A 97 6.44 5.28 -25.46
CA TYR A 97 6.41 5.74 -26.85
C TYR A 97 6.82 7.21 -27.01
N ARG A 98 6.44 8.07 -26.04
CA ARG A 98 6.70 9.51 -26.12
C ARG A 98 8.13 9.90 -25.76
N LEU A 99 8.82 9.18 -24.89
CA LEU A 99 10.18 9.54 -24.49
C LEU A 99 11.20 9.46 -25.65
N PRO A 100 11.25 8.38 -26.46
CA PRO A 100 12.12 8.33 -27.64
C PRO A 100 11.77 9.41 -28.67
N ALA A 101 10.47 9.64 -28.92
CA ALA A 101 10.02 10.68 -29.85
C ALA A 101 10.40 12.08 -29.36
N LEU A 102 10.25 12.38 -28.07
CA LEU A 102 10.70 13.64 -27.47
C LEU A 102 12.19 13.88 -27.70
N TYR A 103 13.00 12.82 -27.57
CA TYR A 103 14.43 12.90 -27.83
C TYR A 103 14.71 13.20 -29.31
N ALA A 104 14.20 12.37 -30.23
CA ALA A 104 14.47 12.46 -31.65
C ALA A 104 13.92 13.75 -32.30
N ASP A 105 12.72 14.17 -31.91
CA ASP A 105 12.02 15.27 -32.59
C ASP A 105 12.35 16.64 -32.00
N THR A 106 12.77 16.71 -30.72
CA THR A 106 12.92 17.99 -30.01
C THR A 106 14.32 18.17 -29.42
N ILE A 107 14.80 17.20 -28.65
CA ILE A 107 16.05 17.36 -27.89
C ILE A 107 17.26 17.25 -28.82
N GLU A 108 17.35 16.20 -29.64
CA GLU A 108 18.47 15.99 -30.56
C GLU A 108 18.64 17.17 -31.54
N PRO A 109 17.60 17.66 -32.24
CA PRO A 109 17.74 18.80 -33.15
C PRO A 109 18.16 20.10 -32.44
N ALA A 110 17.68 20.33 -31.22
CA ALA A 110 18.06 21.50 -30.44
C ALA A 110 19.54 21.45 -30.04
N ILE A 111 20.04 20.29 -29.61
CA ILE A 111 21.45 20.08 -29.27
C ILE A 111 22.32 20.19 -30.53
N ARG A 112 21.93 19.54 -31.65
CA ARG A 112 22.64 19.65 -32.94
C ARG A 112 22.74 21.08 -33.42
N LYS A 113 21.66 21.87 -33.34
CA LYS A 113 21.69 23.29 -33.71
C LYS A 113 22.67 24.11 -32.88
N ILE A 114 22.82 23.79 -31.58
CA ILE A 114 23.81 24.45 -30.72
C ILE A 114 25.22 24.02 -31.12
N ALA A 115 25.43 22.72 -31.37
CA ALA A 115 26.69 22.17 -31.83
C ALA A 115 27.15 22.77 -33.17
N ASP A 116 26.28 22.82 -34.17
CA ASP A 116 26.56 23.42 -35.49
C ASP A 116 27.00 24.88 -35.37
N ASN A 117 26.33 25.66 -34.50
CA ASN A 117 26.72 27.06 -34.23
C ASN A 117 28.08 27.18 -33.55
N LEU A 118 28.47 26.20 -32.74
CA LEU A 118 29.77 26.13 -32.08
C LEU A 118 30.88 25.77 -33.08
N ILE A 119 30.63 24.78 -33.94
CA ILE A 119 31.55 24.34 -34.99
C ILE A 119 31.80 25.48 -35.99
N LEU A 120 30.75 26.21 -36.40
CA LEU A 120 30.88 27.37 -37.29
C LEU A 120 31.76 28.50 -36.70
N ARG A 121 31.81 28.63 -35.37
CA ARG A 121 32.63 29.64 -34.68
C ARG A 121 34.04 29.13 -34.37
N PHE A 122 34.20 27.83 -34.18
CA PHE A 122 35.43 27.16 -33.79
C PHE A 122 35.57 25.84 -34.56
N PRO A 123 36.11 25.85 -35.79
CA PRO A 123 36.23 24.63 -36.61
C PRO A 123 37.18 23.60 -35.99
N GLU A 124 38.16 24.04 -35.20
CA GLU A 124 39.18 23.21 -34.57
C GLU A 124 38.62 22.18 -33.57
N ILE A 125 37.39 22.38 -33.08
CA ILE A 125 36.74 21.51 -32.10
C ILE A 125 35.71 20.56 -32.72
N GLU A 126 35.53 20.55 -34.04
CA GLU A 126 34.51 19.75 -34.75
C GLU A 126 34.51 18.29 -34.31
N TYR A 127 35.69 17.65 -34.33
CA TYR A 127 35.86 16.25 -33.92
C TYR A 127 35.35 15.99 -32.48
N TYR A 128 35.71 16.84 -31.52
CA TYR A 128 35.30 16.68 -30.12
C TYR A 128 33.80 16.92 -29.92
N VAL A 129 33.21 17.82 -30.69
CA VAL A 129 31.78 18.11 -30.65
C VAL A 129 30.99 16.94 -31.24
N GLU A 130 31.40 16.38 -32.37
CA GLU A 130 30.77 15.19 -32.96
C GLU A 130 30.87 13.97 -32.04
N GLU A 131 32.05 13.71 -31.47
CA GLU A 131 32.27 12.64 -30.49
C GLU A 131 31.36 12.81 -29.26
N PHE A 132 31.20 14.04 -28.77
CA PHE A 132 30.31 14.33 -27.65
C PHE A 132 28.83 14.06 -27.99
N LEU A 133 28.36 14.44 -29.18
CA LEU A 133 26.99 14.18 -29.64
C LEU A 133 26.69 12.68 -29.78
N GLU A 134 27.63 11.92 -30.32
CA GLU A 134 27.51 10.47 -30.45
C GLU A 134 27.42 9.80 -29.07
N ASN A 135 28.32 10.18 -28.15
CA ASN A 135 28.31 9.68 -26.78
C ASN A 135 27.03 10.00 -26.01
N ILE A 136 26.46 11.20 -26.19
CA ILE A 136 25.15 11.56 -25.62
C ILE A 136 24.06 10.66 -26.17
N SER A 137 24.03 10.45 -27.49
CA SER A 137 23.01 9.65 -28.15
C SER A 137 23.06 8.20 -27.65
N VAL A 138 24.25 7.59 -27.62
CA VAL A 138 24.45 6.23 -27.08
C VAL A 138 24.02 6.15 -25.62
N SER A 139 24.44 7.10 -24.79
CA SER A 139 24.07 7.14 -23.38
C SER A 139 22.56 7.20 -23.18
N ILE A 140 21.86 8.06 -23.91
CA ILE A 140 20.39 8.21 -23.84
C ILE A 140 19.70 6.93 -24.27
N PHE A 141 20.14 6.30 -25.36
CA PHE A 141 19.58 5.01 -25.79
C PHE A 141 19.79 3.91 -24.75
N ASP A 142 20.95 3.85 -24.11
CA ASP A 142 21.22 2.85 -23.07
C ASP A 142 20.43 3.11 -21.78
N TYR A 143 20.21 4.38 -21.41
CA TYR A 143 19.27 4.73 -20.34
C TYR A 143 17.84 4.31 -20.68
N LEU A 144 17.36 4.56 -21.91
CA LEU A 144 16.03 4.14 -22.35
C LEU A 144 15.87 2.61 -22.31
N LYS A 145 16.89 1.86 -22.75
CA LYS A 145 16.93 0.38 -22.63
C LYS A 145 16.87 -0.06 -21.17
N THR A 146 17.62 0.58 -20.28
CA THR A 146 17.65 0.25 -18.84
C THR A 146 16.31 0.53 -18.16
N ILE A 147 15.64 1.63 -18.50
CA ILE A 147 14.29 1.92 -18.02
C ILE A 147 13.32 0.84 -18.53
N SER A 148 13.41 0.49 -19.81
CA SER A 148 12.56 -0.54 -20.43
C SER A 148 12.74 -1.90 -19.76
N SER A 149 13.99 -2.35 -19.54
CA SER A 149 14.27 -3.60 -18.87
C SER A 149 13.77 -3.58 -17.42
N THR A 150 13.99 -2.48 -16.70
CA THR A 150 13.53 -2.33 -15.30
C THR A 150 12.01 -2.45 -15.20
N VAL A 151 11.25 -1.79 -16.08
CA VAL A 151 9.79 -1.87 -16.06
C VAL A 151 9.31 -3.26 -16.44
N VAL A 152 9.90 -3.90 -17.46
CA VAL A 152 9.56 -5.28 -17.83
C VAL A 152 9.87 -6.24 -16.68
N THR A 153 11.01 -6.12 -16.02
CA THR A 153 11.36 -6.91 -14.83
C THR A 153 10.40 -6.65 -13.67
N ALA A 154 9.98 -5.40 -13.45
CA ALA A 154 9.00 -5.07 -12.42
C ALA A 154 7.62 -5.71 -12.72
N ILE A 155 7.14 -5.61 -13.97
CA ILE A 155 5.86 -6.20 -14.41
C ILE A 155 5.91 -7.72 -14.30
N THR A 156 6.96 -8.35 -14.83
CA THR A 156 7.13 -9.80 -14.77
C THR A 156 7.31 -10.31 -13.34
N GLY A 157 8.08 -9.59 -12.52
CA GLY A 157 8.25 -9.88 -11.10
C GLY A 157 6.95 -9.76 -10.30
N PHE A 158 6.12 -8.75 -10.62
CA PHE A 158 4.79 -8.62 -10.04
C PHE A 158 3.85 -9.73 -10.52
N ALA A 159 3.87 -10.05 -11.82
CA ALA A 159 3.09 -11.14 -12.40
C ALA A 159 3.42 -12.50 -11.77
N GLY A 160 4.70 -12.76 -11.46
CA GLY A 160 5.12 -13.97 -10.75
C GLY A 160 4.57 -14.06 -9.32
N GLN A 161 4.28 -12.93 -8.68
CA GLN A 161 3.70 -12.89 -7.32
C GLN A 161 2.16 -12.89 -7.32
N LEU A 162 1.52 -12.64 -8.46
CA LEU A 162 0.05 -12.60 -8.58
C LEU A 162 -0.64 -13.85 -8.01
N PRO A 163 -0.20 -15.10 -8.27
CA PRO A 163 -0.88 -16.28 -7.72
C PRO A 163 -0.90 -16.28 -6.19
N ALA A 164 0.24 -15.96 -5.55
CA ALA A 164 0.35 -15.90 -4.10
C ALA A 164 -0.50 -14.75 -3.51
N LEU A 165 -0.54 -13.59 -4.19
CA LEU A 165 -1.38 -12.46 -3.80
C LEU A 165 -2.87 -12.79 -3.93
N LEU A 166 -3.28 -13.48 -5.00
CA LEU A 166 -4.66 -13.93 -5.19
C LEU A 166 -5.09 -14.89 -4.10
N ILE A 167 -4.24 -15.85 -3.72
CA ILE A 167 -4.53 -16.74 -2.60
C ILE A 167 -4.71 -15.92 -1.31
N LYS A 168 -3.77 -15.04 -0.97
CA LYS A 168 -3.88 -14.16 0.22
C LYS A 168 -5.15 -13.30 0.17
N PHE A 169 -5.52 -12.80 -1.00
CA PHE A 169 -6.70 -11.98 -1.19
C PHE A 169 -7.99 -12.78 -0.98
N ILE A 170 -8.10 -13.99 -1.55
CA ILE A 170 -9.22 -14.90 -1.32
C ILE A 170 -9.36 -15.24 0.17
N PHE A 171 -8.26 -15.61 0.84
CA PHE A 171 -8.28 -15.87 2.28
C PHE A 171 -8.71 -14.63 3.09
N THR A 172 -8.27 -13.44 2.68
CA THR A 172 -8.69 -12.17 3.30
C THR A 172 -10.19 -11.96 3.14
N ILE A 173 -10.72 -12.18 1.93
CA ILE A 173 -12.17 -12.10 1.65
C ILE A 173 -12.90 -13.09 2.56
N VAL A 174 -12.61 -14.39 2.44
CA VAL A 174 -13.28 -15.45 3.21
C VAL A 174 -13.23 -15.15 4.71
N SER A 175 -12.05 -14.75 5.21
CA SER A 175 -11.88 -14.40 6.61
C SER A 175 -12.70 -13.17 7.02
N SER A 176 -12.76 -12.14 6.18
CA SER A 176 -13.60 -10.97 6.45
C SER A 176 -15.07 -11.33 6.56
N PHE A 177 -15.59 -12.24 5.72
CA PHE A 177 -16.96 -12.72 5.81
C PHE A 177 -17.21 -13.41 7.14
N PHE A 178 -16.36 -14.36 7.54
CA PHE A 178 -16.50 -15.06 8.82
C PHE A 178 -16.42 -14.10 10.02
N PHE A 179 -15.41 -13.23 10.07
CA PHE A 179 -15.28 -12.27 11.17
C PHE A 179 -16.42 -11.27 11.22
N THR A 180 -16.96 -10.87 10.08
CA THR A 180 -18.06 -9.91 10.02
C THR A 180 -19.38 -10.55 10.47
N ILE A 181 -19.71 -11.73 9.96
CA ILE A 181 -20.94 -12.46 10.29
C ILE A 181 -20.95 -12.84 11.78
N ASP A 182 -19.87 -13.43 12.27
CA ASP A 182 -19.77 -13.94 13.65
C ASP A 182 -19.16 -12.94 14.64
N TYR A 183 -19.03 -11.66 14.25
CA TYR A 183 -18.38 -10.61 15.05
C TYR A 183 -18.76 -10.63 16.54
N TYR A 184 -20.06 -10.65 16.84
CA TYR A 184 -20.56 -10.64 18.23
C TYR A 184 -20.27 -11.95 18.96
N ARG A 185 -20.40 -13.10 18.28
CA ARG A 185 -20.07 -14.42 18.87
C ARG A 185 -18.59 -14.50 19.22
N ILE A 186 -17.73 -14.02 18.33
CA ILE A 186 -16.28 -13.97 18.53
C ILE A 186 -15.96 -13.01 19.68
N GLY A 187 -16.56 -11.82 19.69
CA GLY A 187 -16.41 -10.85 20.76
C GLY A 187 -16.81 -11.41 22.14
N ASP A 188 -17.95 -12.08 22.22
CA ASP A 188 -18.44 -12.69 23.46
C ASP A 188 -17.53 -13.85 23.90
N PHE A 189 -17.06 -14.67 22.97
CA PHE A 189 -16.11 -15.75 23.26
C PHE A 189 -14.80 -15.21 23.84
N VAL A 190 -14.26 -14.13 23.26
CA VAL A 190 -13.05 -13.45 23.75
C VAL A 190 -13.30 -12.84 25.13
N MET A 191 -14.42 -12.15 25.32
CA MET A 191 -14.76 -11.53 26.61
C MET A 191 -14.92 -12.57 27.74
N ARG A 192 -15.44 -13.76 27.44
CA ARG A 192 -15.57 -14.86 28.42
C ARG A 192 -14.22 -15.35 28.95
N GLN A 193 -13.11 -15.12 28.24
CA GLN A 193 -11.77 -15.51 28.71
C GLN A 193 -11.24 -14.56 29.81
N PHE A 194 -11.81 -13.37 29.95
CA PHE A 194 -11.35 -12.36 30.90
C PHE A 194 -12.35 -12.19 32.05
N LYS A 195 -12.01 -12.70 33.24
CA LYS A 195 -12.81 -12.52 34.47
C LYS A 195 -12.34 -11.32 35.30
N GLY A 196 -13.28 -10.68 36.01
CA GLY A 196 -13.00 -9.63 37.00
C GLY A 196 -12.41 -8.32 36.42
N GLU A 197 -11.41 -7.78 37.11
CA GLU A 197 -10.66 -6.55 36.74
C GLU A 197 -10.16 -6.57 35.29
N ARG A 198 -9.69 -7.73 34.81
CA ARG A 198 -9.14 -7.88 33.45
C ARG A 198 -10.19 -7.63 32.37
N GLY A 199 -11.45 -8.03 32.58
CA GLY A 199 -12.54 -7.78 31.65
C GLY A 199 -12.88 -6.28 31.53
N LYS A 200 -12.88 -5.57 32.67
CA LYS A 200 -13.07 -4.11 32.68
C LYS A 200 -11.92 -3.39 31.97
N MET A 201 -10.68 -3.86 32.13
CA MET A 201 -9.52 -3.35 31.42
C MET A 201 -9.67 -3.51 29.90
N VAL A 202 -10.07 -4.70 29.42
CA VAL A 202 -10.30 -4.95 27.98
C VAL A 202 -11.37 -4.03 27.39
N LEU A 203 -12.48 -3.82 28.11
CA LEU A 203 -13.54 -2.89 27.66
C LEU A 203 -13.05 -1.44 27.59
N ARG A 204 -12.26 -0.98 28.57
CA ARG A 204 -11.63 0.35 28.54
C ARG A 204 -10.63 0.47 27.39
N LEU A 205 -9.80 -0.54 27.17
CA LEU A 205 -8.85 -0.57 26.06
C LEU A 205 -9.56 -0.51 24.71
N LYS A 206 -10.66 -1.26 24.55
CA LYS A 206 -11.49 -1.20 23.35
C LYS A 206 -12.09 0.18 23.14
N ALA A 207 -12.72 0.77 24.16
CA ALA A 207 -13.36 2.07 24.06
C ALA A 207 -12.35 3.19 23.77
N ASN A 208 -11.25 3.22 24.52
CA ASN A 208 -10.20 4.23 24.37
C ASN A 208 -9.43 4.03 23.07
N GLY A 209 -9.08 2.79 22.71
CA GLY A 209 -8.32 2.47 21.51
C GLY A 209 -9.09 2.79 20.24
N ILE A 210 -10.31 2.27 20.10
CA ILE A 210 -11.16 2.52 18.93
C ILE A 210 -11.53 4.01 18.85
N GLY A 211 -11.88 4.64 19.99
CA GLY A 211 -12.19 6.07 20.02
C GLY A 211 -11.01 6.95 19.63
N THR A 212 -9.80 6.61 20.06
CA THR A 212 -8.57 7.33 19.72
C THR A 212 -8.22 7.14 18.25
N LEU A 213 -8.24 5.91 17.73
CA LEU A 213 -8.03 5.63 16.31
C LEU A 213 -9.03 6.39 15.43
N GLY A 214 -10.31 6.45 15.84
CA GLY A 214 -11.33 7.23 15.13
C GLY A 214 -11.01 8.73 15.08
N LYS A 215 -10.53 9.31 16.19
CA LYS A 215 -10.08 10.72 16.22
C LYS A 215 -8.87 10.95 15.31
N PHE A 216 -7.89 10.04 15.31
CA PHE A 216 -6.74 10.11 14.41
C PHE A 216 -7.15 10.03 12.95
N ILE A 217 -7.98 9.05 12.57
CA ILE A 217 -8.49 8.94 11.19
C ILE A 217 -9.18 10.24 10.78
N LYS A 218 -10.05 10.80 11.62
CA LYS A 218 -10.72 12.07 11.33
C LYS A 218 -9.72 13.23 11.14
N ALA A 219 -8.72 13.35 11.99
CA ALA A 219 -7.71 14.39 11.90
C ALA A 219 -6.84 14.23 10.64
N TYR A 220 -6.34 13.03 10.37
CA TYR A 220 -5.54 12.76 9.18
C TYR A 220 -6.33 12.92 7.89
N SER A 221 -7.57 12.45 7.83
CA SER A 221 -8.43 12.68 6.66
C SER A 221 -8.64 14.17 6.40
N LEU A 222 -8.82 14.99 7.44
CA LEU A 222 -8.94 16.44 7.29
C LEU A 222 -7.65 17.04 6.72
N ILE A 223 -6.48 16.66 7.25
CA ILE A 223 -5.19 17.12 6.74
C ILE A 223 -5.03 16.74 5.27
N ILE A 224 -5.29 15.47 4.91
CA ILE A 224 -5.19 14.98 3.52
C ILE A 224 -6.11 15.79 2.59
N VAL A 225 -7.35 16.07 3.00
CA VAL A 225 -8.29 16.88 2.21
C VAL A 225 -7.78 18.32 2.05
N ILE A 226 -7.25 18.93 3.10
CA ILE A 226 -6.67 20.28 3.02
C ILE A 226 -5.50 20.30 2.05
N THR A 227 -4.55 19.35 2.18
CA THR A 227 -3.39 19.26 1.29
C THR A 227 -3.79 18.96 -0.15
N PHE A 228 -4.83 18.15 -0.36
CA PHE A 228 -5.36 17.87 -1.70
C PHE A 228 -5.94 19.13 -2.34
N ILE A 229 -6.74 19.90 -1.60
CA ILE A 229 -7.31 21.17 -2.07
C ILE A 229 -6.19 22.17 -2.38
N GLU A 230 -5.20 22.28 -1.49
CA GLU A 230 -4.04 23.16 -1.68
C GLU A 230 -3.26 22.83 -2.95
N LEU A 231 -2.90 21.56 -3.14
CA LEU A 231 -2.16 21.11 -4.34
C LEU A 231 -2.99 21.25 -5.61
N SER A 232 -4.28 20.87 -5.57
CA SER A 232 -5.19 21.02 -6.71
C SER A 232 -5.35 22.49 -7.11
N ALA A 233 -5.51 23.40 -6.14
CA ALA A 233 -5.59 24.83 -6.41
C ALA A 233 -4.27 25.37 -6.98
N GLY A 234 -3.12 24.96 -6.42
CA GLY A 234 -1.80 25.34 -6.92
C GLY A 234 -1.58 24.91 -8.38
N PHE A 235 -1.88 23.65 -8.70
CA PHE A 235 -1.77 23.13 -10.08
C PHE A 235 -2.76 23.77 -11.04
N TRP A 236 -3.97 24.11 -10.56
CA TRP A 236 -4.96 24.82 -11.36
C TRP A 236 -4.49 26.24 -11.72
N ILE A 237 -3.91 26.98 -10.76
CA ILE A 237 -3.33 28.31 -11.00
C ILE A 237 -2.18 28.24 -12.00
N LEU A 238 -1.32 27.21 -11.90
CA LEU A 238 -0.20 26.98 -12.82
C LEU A 238 -0.63 26.46 -14.21
N LYS A 239 -1.94 26.30 -14.46
CA LYS A 239 -2.52 25.78 -15.71
C LYS A 239 -1.90 24.45 -16.16
N ILE A 240 -1.50 23.59 -15.20
CA ILE A 240 -0.97 22.27 -15.52
C ILE A 240 -2.13 21.39 -16.00
N PRO A 241 -2.04 20.77 -17.21
CA PRO A 241 -3.06 19.84 -17.67
C PRO A 241 -3.19 18.67 -16.68
N ASN A 242 -4.43 18.24 -16.37
CA ASN A 242 -4.74 17.16 -15.43
C ASN A 242 -4.56 17.45 -13.92
N ALA A 243 -4.66 18.71 -13.49
CA ALA A 243 -4.51 19.13 -12.08
C ALA A 243 -5.38 18.38 -11.05
N PHE A 244 -6.52 17.79 -11.45
CA PHE A 244 -7.43 17.04 -10.55
C PHE A 244 -7.25 15.52 -10.61
N VAL A 245 -6.32 15.05 -11.45
CA VAL A 245 -6.11 13.62 -11.76
C VAL A 245 -4.77 13.11 -11.23
N LEU A 246 -3.84 14.02 -10.92
CA LEU A 246 -2.61 13.78 -10.15
C LEU A 246 -2.91 13.85 -8.66
#